data_AF-A0AAW1XS00-F1
#
_entry.id   AF-A0AAW1XS00-F1
#
_cell.length_a   1.000
_cell.length_b   1.000
_cell.length_c   1.000
_cell.angle_alpha   90.00
_cell.angle_beta   90.00
_cell.angle_gamma   90.00
#
_symmetry.space_group_name_H-M   'P 1'
#
loop_
_entity.id
_entity.type
_entity.pdbx_description
1 polymer ?
#
loop_
_entity_poly.entity_id
_entity_poly.type
_entity_poly.pdbx_seq_one_letter_code
_entity_poly.pdbx_strand_id
1 'polypeptide(L)'
;MGSRSTLAGLEVPNPAAIQDYCSSISIGEPPTYIIWRIHKHLPHILELLEFCANKEFPKVGLQGLRIIFREALSPLIFLCKNEVFCGIENAYPYLLYALTVSGIANLLRLRTIASYASGSVIQPDDLLDYGLGVLRPITSAAATPSGCLVIGRNDGSLLCYQLATVIPSYPGFRQELRDDPGIGSLWGLMSRGRVSAVQDLVISMVHGKTLVFVLHTDGILRVWDFIS
;
A
#
# COMPACT_ATOMS: atom_id res chain seq x y z
N MET A 1 -28.38 0.76 40.56
CA MET A 1 -27.80 -0.35 39.77
C MET A 1 -28.23 -0.16 38.32
N GLY A 2 -27.28 0.11 37.44
CA GLY A 2 -27.55 0.40 36.04
C GLY A 2 -26.25 0.73 35.31
N SER A 3 -25.32 -0.22 35.31
CA SER A 3 -24.10 -0.15 34.50
C SER A 3 -24.47 -0.52 33.06
N ARG A 4 -24.51 0.47 32.17
CA ARG A 4 -24.48 0.23 30.72
C ARG A 4 -23.02 -0.05 30.37
N SER A 5 -22.73 -1.30 30.06
CA SER A 5 -21.46 -1.75 29.52
C SER A 5 -21.22 -1.12 28.14
N THR A 6 -20.22 -0.26 28.05
CA THR A 6 -19.64 0.20 26.80
C THR A 6 -18.94 -0.98 26.13
N LEU A 7 -19.45 -1.43 24.98
CA LEU A 7 -18.75 -2.35 24.09
C LEU A 7 -17.55 -1.58 23.50
N ALA A 8 -16.38 -1.76 24.11
CA ALA A 8 -15.12 -1.39 23.49
C ALA A 8 -14.98 -2.24 22.22
N GLY A 9 -15.05 -1.59 21.05
CA GLY A 9 -14.64 -2.20 19.80
C GLY A 9 -13.17 -2.58 19.94
N LEU A 10 -12.88 -3.87 19.89
CA LEU A 10 -11.53 -4.38 19.77
C LEU A 10 -11.00 -3.96 18.39
N GLU A 11 -10.33 -2.80 18.35
CA GLU A 11 -9.32 -2.52 17.33
C GLU A 11 -8.25 -3.60 17.49
N VAL A 12 -8.23 -4.58 16.59
CA VAL A 12 -7.08 -5.46 16.45
C VAL A 12 -6.12 -4.70 15.53
N PRO A 13 -4.97 -4.22 16.01
CA PRO A 13 -4.02 -3.50 15.18
C PRO A 13 -3.50 -4.43 14.07
N ASN A 14 -3.15 -3.86 12.92
CA ASN A 14 -2.32 -4.58 11.95
C ASN A 14 -0.99 -4.90 12.66
N PRO A 15 -0.47 -6.15 12.66
CA PRO A 15 0.74 -6.48 13.39
C PRO A 15 1.89 -5.55 12.98
N ALA A 16 2.50 -4.90 13.97
CA ALA A 16 3.74 -4.16 13.79
C ALA A 16 4.83 -5.08 13.24
N ALA A 17 5.87 -4.50 12.62
CA ALA A 17 7.02 -5.27 12.17
C ALA A 17 7.66 -6.03 13.36
N ILE A 18 7.35 -7.33 13.48
CA ILE A 18 7.85 -8.21 14.57
C ILE A 18 9.25 -8.77 14.23
N GLN A 19 9.64 -8.65 12.96
CA GLN A 19 10.91 -9.07 12.40
C GLN A 19 11.38 -8.00 11.38
N ASP A 20 12.58 -8.20 10.83
CA ASP A 20 13.07 -7.35 9.76
C ASP A 20 12.31 -7.66 8.47
N TYR A 21 11.90 -6.62 7.74
CA TYR A 21 11.22 -6.75 6.46
C TYR A 21 12.04 -6.06 5.38
N CYS A 22 12.11 -6.67 4.21
CA CYS A 22 12.72 -6.06 3.04
C CYS A 22 12.10 -6.61 1.75
N SER A 23 12.09 -5.78 0.72
CA SER A 23 11.86 -6.21 -0.65
C SER A 23 12.61 -5.29 -1.61
N SER A 24 12.59 -5.64 -2.88
CA SER A 24 13.28 -4.90 -3.94
C SER A 24 12.41 -4.74 -5.16
N ILE A 25 12.62 -3.65 -5.89
CA ILE A 25 12.00 -3.41 -7.19
C ILE A 25 13.05 -2.91 -8.19
N SER A 26 12.90 -3.29 -9.45
CA SER A 26 13.61 -2.72 -10.59
C SER A 26 12.72 -1.72 -11.33
N ILE A 27 13.22 -0.50 -11.57
CA ILE A 27 12.50 0.56 -12.26
C ILE A 27 13.35 1.14 -13.38
N GLY A 28 12.75 1.33 -14.56
CA GLY A 28 13.35 2.01 -15.70
C GLY A 28 14.22 1.12 -16.58
N GLU A 29 14.72 1.71 -17.66
CA GLU A 29 15.63 1.08 -18.63
C GLU A 29 16.78 2.06 -18.92
N PRO A 30 18.04 1.76 -18.53
CA PRO A 30 18.49 0.57 -17.82
C PRO A 30 17.95 0.47 -16.38
N PRO A 31 17.84 -0.75 -15.81
CA PRO A 31 17.16 -0.97 -14.54
C PRO A 31 17.92 -0.34 -13.37
N THR A 32 17.20 0.49 -12.62
CA THR A 32 17.60 0.95 -11.28
C THR A 32 16.90 0.09 -10.25
N TYR A 33 17.67 -0.58 -9.41
CA TYR A 33 17.19 -1.42 -8.33
C TYR A 33 17.07 -0.60 -7.05
N ILE A 34 15.90 -0.66 -6.42
CA ILE A 34 15.68 -0.03 -5.13
C ILE A 34 15.29 -1.12 -4.14
N ILE A 35 16.05 -1.22 -3.06
CA ILE A 35 15.75 -2.08 -1.92
C ILE A 35 15.14 -1.22 -0.84
N TRP A 36 13.98 -1.61 -0.33
CA TRP A 36 13.43 -1.03 0.89
C TRP A 36 13.56 -2.01 2.05
N ARG A 37 13.76 -1.48 3.25
CA ARG A 37 13.80 -2.29 4.48
C ARG A 37 13.25 -1.55 5.69
N ILE A 38 12.62 -2.32 6.57
CA ILE A 38 12.15 -1.92 7.89
C ILE A 38 12.87 -2.80 8.91
N HIS A 39 13.55 -2.18 9.87
CA HIS A 39 14.25 -2.89 10.91
C HIS A 39 13.35 -3.08 12.14
N LYS A 40 13.33 -4.27 12.72
CA LYS A 40 12.42 -4.63 13.84
C LYS A 40 12.55 -3.72 15.07
N HIS A 41 13.75 -3.21 15.34
CA HIS A 41 13.99 -2.31 16.48
C HIS A 41 13.69 -0.84 16.18
N LEU A 42 13.45 -0.50 14.90
CA LEU A 42 13.15 0.86 14.44
C LEU A 42 11.96 0.81 13.47
N PRO A 43 10.78 0.34 13.91
CA PRO A 43 9.65 0.03 13.01
C PRO A 43 9.02 1.26 12.35
N HIS A 44 9.39 2.47 12.79
CA HIS A 44 8.94 3.74 12.21
C HIS A 44 9.92 4.30 11.16
N ILE A 45 11.03 3.59 10.89
CA ILE A 45 12.04 4.02 9.92
C ILE A 45 11.99 3.09 8.71
N LEU A 46 11.78 3.68 7.53
CA LEU A 46 11.97 3.03 6.24
C LEU A 46 13.32 3.44 5.66
N GLU A 47 14.14 2.46 5.31
CA GLU A 47 15.39 2.71 4.61
C GLU A 47 15.25 2.29 3.15
N LEU A 48 15.63 3.18 2.23
CA LEU A 48 15.65 2.94 0.80
C LEU A 48 17.11 2.97 0.33
N LEU A 49 17.51 1.99 -0.46
CA LEU A 49 18.86 1.84 -1.00
C LEU A 49 18.76 1.74 -2.52
N GLU A 50 19.43 2.64 -3.24
CA GLU A 50 19.43 2.68 -4.71
C GLU A 50 20.70 2.06 -5.28
N PHE A 51 20.57 1.18 -6.27
CA PHE A 51 21.67 0.59 -7.01
C PHE A 51 21.36 0.62 -8.50
N CYS A 52 22.35 0.96 -9.32
CA CYS A 52 22.20 0.89 -10.77
C CYS A 52 23.30 0.00 -11.34
N ALA A 53 22.95 -0.97 -12.19
CA ALA A 53 23.91 -1.94 -12.72
C ALA A 53 25.07 -1.31 -13.52
N ASN A 54 24.87 -0.08 -14.00
CA ASN A 54 25.82 0.70 -14.78
C ASN A 54 26.68 1.67 -13.94
N LYS A 55 26.51 1.73 -12.62
CA LYS A 55 27.29 2.57 -11.71
C LYS A 55 28.10 1.69 -10.77
N GLU A 56 29.35 2.08 -10.49
CA GLU A 56 30.13 1.43 -9.43
C GLU A 56 29.35 1.47 -8.11
N PHE A 57 29.38 0.36 -7.36
CA PHE A 57 28.84 0.34 -6.00
C PHE A 57 29.51 1.45 -5.19
N PRO A 58 28.76 2.33 -4.50
CA PRO A 58 29.35 3.48 -3.84
C PRO A 58 30.38 3.02 -2.80
N LYS A 59 31.65 3.43 -3.01
CA LYS A 59 32.81 3.05 -2.19
C LYS A 59 32.81 3.70 -0.79
N VAL A 60 31.97 4.72 -0.58
CA VAL A 60 31.92 5.50 0.67
C VAL A 60 30.45 5.72 1.06
N GLY A 61 29.98 4.97 2.06
CA GLY A 61 28.63 5.06 2.59
C GLY A 61 27.55 4.57 1.62
N LEU A 62 26.64 3.73 2.08
CA LEU A 62 25.43 3.40 1.31
C LEU A 62 24.69 4.72 1.01
N GLN A 63 24.53 5.08 -0.27
CA GLN A 63 23.57 6.11 -0.68
C GLN A 63 22.19 5.57 -0.39
N GLY A 64 21.68 5.91 0.79
CA GLY A 64 20.39 5.45 1.27
C GLY A 64 19.58 6.60 1.81
N LEU A 65 18.29 6.60 1.51
CA LEU A 65 17.33 7.53 2.09
C LEU A 65 16.69 6.86 3.31
N ARG A 66 16.71 7.56 4.45
CA ARG A 66 15.96 7.16 5.66
C ARG A 66 14.75 8.06 5.81
N ILE A 67 13.57 7.46 5.82
CA ILE A 67 12.31 8.15 6.02
C ILE A 67 11.77 7.78 7.40
N ILE A 68 11.51 8.79 8.22
CA ILE A 68 11.02 8.66 9.59
C ILE A 68 9.52 8.94 9.58
N PHE A 69 8.73 7.95 9.96
CA PHE A 69 7.28 8.05 10.09
C PHE A 69 6.90 8.35 11.54
N ARG A 70 5.72 8.95 11.74
CA ARG A 70 5.19 9.24 13.09
C ARG A 70 4.80 7.97 13.85
N GLU A 71 4.39 6.95 13.11
CA GLU A 71 3.93 5.67 13.66
C GLU A 71 4.73 4.51 13.08
N ALA A 72 4.64 3.36 13.77
CA ALA A 72 5.23 2.13 13.27
C ALA A 72 4.59 1.73 11.92
N LEU A 73 5.43 1.29 11.00
CA LEU A 73 5.04 0.80 9.70
C LEU A 73 4.57 -0.65 9.78
N SER A 74 3.59 -0.97 8.93
CA SER A 74 3.26 -2.32 8.53
C SER A 74 4.25 -2.79 7.44
N PRO A 75 4.46 -4.11 7.28
CA PRO A 75 5.22 -4.67 6.16
C PRO A 75 4.64 -4.38 4.76
N LEU A 76 3.42 -3.84 4.69
CA LEU A 76 2.72 -3.49 3.46
C LEU A 76 3.28 -2.19 2.87
N ILE A 77 4.45 -2.29 2.25
CA ILE A 77 5.16 -1.20 1.56
C ILE A 77 5.24 -1.48 0.07
N PHE A 78 4.88 -0.50 -0.75
CA PHE A 78 4.95 -0.61 -2.21
C PHE A 78 5.72 0.57 -2.77
N LEU A 79 6.73 0.29 -3.58
CA LEU A 79 7.47 1.29 -4.34
C LEU A 79 7.26 0.99 -5.81
N CYS A 80 6.92 2.00 -6.61
CA CYS A 80 6.72 1.85 -8.04
C CYS A 80 7.18 3.10 -8.81
N LYS A 81 7.26 2.98 -10.14
CA LYS A 81 7.44 4.14 -11.02
C LYS A 81 6.25 5.07 -10.83
N ASN A 82 6.49 6.37 -10.74
CA ASN A 82 5.43 7.35 -10.72
C ASN A 82 4.89 7.58 -12.15
N GLU A 83 3.62 7.23 -12.37
CA GLU A 83 2.90 7.47 -13.63
C GLU A 83 1.81 8.55 -13.46
N VAL A 84 1.78 9.21 -12.31
CA VAL A 84 0.80 10.27 -12.02
C VAL A 84 1.25 11.56 -12.71
N PHE A 85 0.50 11.98 -13.73
CA PHE A 85 0.72 13.25 -14.42
C PHE A 85 0.53 14.43 -13.45
N CYS A 86 1.60 15.19 -13.19
CA CYS A 86 1.58 16.35 -12.29
C CYS A 86 2.03 17.66 -12.96
N GLY A 87 1.98 17.75 -14.29
CA GLY A 87 2.29 18.98 -15.05
C GLY A 87 3.78 19.39 -15.08
N ILE A 88 4.60 18.86 -14.17
CA ILE A 88 6.07 18.95 -14.20
C ILE A 88 6.57 17.56 -14.59
N GLU A 89 7.03 17.39 -15.83
CA GLU A 89 7.59 16.11 -16.30
C GLU A 89 8.73 15.65 -15.36
N ASN A 90 8.62 14.42 -14.85
CA ASN A 90 9.71 13.66 -14.23
C ASN A 90 10.39 14.23 -12.96
N ALA A 91 9.83 15.22 -12.26
CA ALA A 91 10.44 15.69 -11.01
C ALA A 91 10.48 14.62 -9.90
N TYR A 92 9.52 13.70 -9.91
CA TYR A 92 9.35 12.64 -8.92
C TYR A 92 9.19 11.29 -9.63
N PRO A 93 10.29 10.58 -9.94
CA PRO A 93 10.23 9.32 -10.71
C PRO A 93 9.63 8.15 -9.93
N TYR A 94 9.51 8.24 -8.60
CA TYR A 94 9.04 7.14 -7.77
C TYR A 94 7.84 7.52 -6.92
N LEU A 95 6.99 6.53 -6.67
CA LEU A 95 5.83 6.60 -5.81
C LEU A 95 5.94 5.53 -4.73
N LEU A 96 5.90 5.95 -3.47
CA LEU A 96 6.02 5.09 -2.30
C LEU A 96 4.69 5.10 -1.54
N TYR A 97 4.13 3.91 -1.33
CA TYR A 97 3.00 3.66 -0.46
C TYR A 97 3.50 2.99 0.80
N ALA A 98 3.23 3.60 1.95
CA ALA A 98 3.60 3.06 3.25
C ALA A 98 2.40 3.02 4.18
N LEU A 99 1.98 1.82 4.58
CA LEU A 99 0.91 1.64 5.56
C LEU A 99 1.51 1.60 6.97
N THR A 100 0.85 2.29 7.90
CA THR A 100 1.15 2.19 9.34
C THR A 100 0.34 1.08 9.99
N VAL A 101 0.73 0.69 11.20
CA VAL A 101 0.02 -0.32 12.01
C VAL A 101 -1.39 0.10 12.41
N SER A 102 -1.66 1.42 12.48
CA SER A 102 -2.98 2.00 12.75
C SER A 102 -3.87 2.09 11.51
N GLY A 103 -3.34 1.76 10.32
CA GLY A 103 -4.10 1.83 9.08
C GLY A 103 -4.10 3.21 8.41
N ILE A 104 -3.13 4.07 8.71
CA ILE A 104 -2.85 5.28 7.90
C ILE A 104 -2.04 4.86 6.67
N ALA A 105 -2.51 5.22 5.48
CA ALA A 105 -1.75 5.09 4.25
C ALA A 105 -1.03 6.40 3.93
N ASN A 106 0.28 6.34 3.81
CA ASN A 106 1.12 7.47 3.41
C ASN A 106 1.49 7.26 1.94
N LEU A 107 1.26 8.28 1.12
CA LEU A 107 1.68 8.33 -0.26
C LEU A 107 2.79 9.37 -0.40
N LEU A 108 3.98 8.94 -0.80
CA LEU A 108 5.14 9.80 -0.99
C LEU A 108 5.55 9.83 -2.45
N ARG A 109 5.73 11.04 -2.99
CA ARG A 109 6.37 11.27 -4.28
C ARG A 109 7.85 11.48 -4.02
N LEU A 110 8.68 10.55 -4.49
CA LEU A 110 10.12 10.60 -4.25
C LEU A 110 10.85 11.07 -5.50
N ARG A 111 11.82 11.95 -5.28
CA ARG A 111 12.88 12.27 -6.23
C ARG A 111 13.84 11.09 -6.33
N THR A 112 14.82 11.16 -7.24
CA THR A 112 15.92 10.19 -7.25
C THR A 112 16.64 10.18 -5.89
N ILE A 113 17.04 9.03 -5.37
CA ILE A 113 17.60 8.93 -4.00
C ILE A 113 18.87 9.78 -3.88
N ALA A 114 19.66 9.86 -4.96
CA ALA A 114 20.85 10.69 -5.05
C ALA A 114 20.60 12.22 -4.90
N SER A 115 19.35 12.68 -5.06
CA SER A 115 19.02 14.11 -4.92
C SER A 115 18.84 14.56 -3.47
N TYR A 116 18.73 13.62 -2.52
CA TYR A 116 18.55 13.94 -1.11
C TYR A 116 19.90 14.10 -0.42
N ALA A 117 20.14 15.30 0.13
CA ALA A 117 21.27 15.54 1.03
C ALA A 117 20.96 15.03 2.45
N SER A 118 21.99 14.73 3.24
CA SER A 118 21.80 14.37 4.66
C SER A 118 21.05 15.48 5.40
N GLY A 119 19.94 15.13 6.06
CA GLY A 119 19.08 16.08 6.77
C GLY A 119 18.06 16.82 5.88
N SER A 120 17.91 16.43 4.60
CA SER A 120 16.85 16.96 3.75
C SER A 120 15.47 16.62 4.32
N VAL A 121 14.62 17.62 4.43
CA VAL A 121 13.21 17.44 4.81
C VAL A 121 12.41 17.20 3.54
N ILE A 122 11.63 16.10 3.51
CA ILE A 122 10.65 15.86 2.44
C ILE A 122 9.62 16.98 2.52
N GLN A 123 9.39 17.67 1.40
CA GLN A 123 8.48 18.82 1.42
C GLN A 123 7.04 18.34 1.70
N PRO A 124 6.21 19.13 2.39
CA PRO A 124 4.82 18.76 2.67
C PRO A 124 4.02 18.43 1.41
N ASP A 125 4.33 19.06 0.27
CA ASP A 125 3.66 18.79 -1.01
C ASP A 125 4.02 17.41 -1.61
N ASP A 126 5.09 16.79 -1.12
CA ASP A 126 5.58 15.48 -1.57
C ASP A 126 4.98 14.32 -0.74
N LEU A 127 4.34 14.63 0.40
CA LEU A 127 3.77 13.67 1.35
C LEU A 127 2.26 13.89 1.48
N LEU A 128 1.49 12.86 1.14
CA LEU A 128 0.05 12.86 1.31
C LEU A 128 -0.34 11.75 2.29
N ASP A 129 -0.91 12.16 3.43
CA ASP A 129 -1.37 11.26 4.49
C ASP A 129 -2.87 11.00 4.35
N TYR A 130 -3.25 9.74 4.24
CA TYR A 130 -4.63 9.31 4.12
C TYR A 130 -5.02 8.40 5.28
N GLY A 131 -5.85 8.93 6.18
CA GLY A 131 -6.55 8.11 7.16
C GLY A 131 -7.55 7.21 6.44
N LEU A 132 -7.29 5.91 6.38
CA LEU A 132 -8.15 4.97 5.63
C LEU A 132 -9.50 4.70 6.33
N GLY A 133 -9.72 5.23 7.55
CA GLY A 133 -10.94 5.04 8.32
C GLY A 133 -11.22 3.57 8.60
N VAL A 134 -10.16 2.81 8.91
CA VAL A 134 -10.21 1.35 8.91
C VAL A 134 -10.91 0.83 10.15
N LEU A 135 -12.13 0.32 9.99
CA LEU A 135 -12.89 -0.31 11.08
C LEU A 135 -12.45 -1.77 11.36
N ARG A 136 -11.55 -2.33 10.54
CA ARG A 136 -11.18 -3.75 10.53
C ARG A 136 -9.71 -3.94 10.16
N PRO A 137 -9.00 -4.94 10.71
CA PRO A 137 -7.61 -5.21 10.37
C PRO A 137 -7.37 -5.36 8.86
N ILE A 138 -6.35 -4.67 8.35
CA ILE A 138 -5.80 -4.88 7.01
C ILE A 138 -4.94 -6.14 7.04
N THR A 139 -5.17 -7.06 6.11
CA THR A 139 -4.45 -8.33 6.01
C THR A 139 -3.54 -8.40 4.80
N SER A 140 -3.86 -7.66 3.74
CA SER A 140 -3.02 -7.53 2.54
C SER A 140 -3.28 -6.20 1.84
N ALA A 141 -2.39 -5.84 0.93
CA ALA A 141 -2.53 -4.65 0.10
C ALA A 141 -1.78 -4.82 -1.23
N ALA A 142 -2.12 -4.00 -2.21
CA ALA A 142 -1.33 -3.78 -3.40
C ALA A 142 -1.58 -2.38 -3.93
N ALA A 143 -0.63 -1.85 -4.68
CA ALA A 143 -0.69 -0.50 -5.21
C ALA A 143 -0.29 -0.44 -6.68
N THR A 144 -0.74 0.61 -7.37
CA THR A 144 -0.44 0.85 -8.79
C THR A 144 0.49 2.06 -8.99
N PRO A 145 1.24 2.11 -10.09
CA PRO A 145 1.96 3.31 -10.55
C PRO A 145 1.07 4.56 -10.73
N SER A 146 -0.22 4.35 -10.99
CA SER A 146 -1.21 5.39 -11.28
C SER A 146 -1.84 6.03 -10.04
N GLY A 147 -1.42 5.67 -8.83
CA GLY A 147 -1.93 6.28 -7.60
C GLY A 147 -3.00 5.50 -6.86
N CYS A 148 -3.29 4.25 -7.23
CA CYS A 148 -4.27 3.43 -6.54
C CYS A 148 -3.64 2.57 -5.45
N LEU A 149 -4.32 2.46 -4.31
CA LEU A 149 -4.09 1.48 -3.26
C LEU A 149 -5.34 0.61 -3.07
N VAL A 150 -5.18 -0.72 -3.15
CA VAL A 150 -6.21 -1.71 -2.79
C VAL A 150 -5.78 -2.39 -1.50
N ILE A 151 -6.69 -2.49 -0.53
CA ILE A 151 -6.49 -3.19 0.73
C ILE A 151 -7.46 -4.36 0.87
N GLY A 152 -6.96 -5.49 1.34
CA GLY A 152 -7.74 -6.65 1.77
C GLY A 152 -7.89 -6.67 3.27
N ARG A 153 -9.06 -7.11 3.75
CA ARG A 153 -9.40 -7.13 5.18
C ARG A 153 -9.70 -8.53 5.70
N ASN A 154 -9.67 -8.64 7.02
CA ASN A 154 -9.92 -9.90 7.72
C ASN A 154 -11.37 -10.45 7.59
N ASP A 155 -12.31 -9.65 7.10
CA ASP A 155 -13.68 -10.06 6.80
C ASP A 155 -13.89 -10.45 5.33
N GLY A 156 -12.80 -10.51 4.55
CA GLY A 156 -12.82 -10.92 3.15
C GLY A 156 -13.16 -9.80 2.16
N SER A 157 -13.42 -8.59 2.65
CA SER A 157 -13.73 -7.44 1.80
C SER A 157 -12.48 -6.74 1.27
N LEU A 158 -12.64 -6.03 0.16
CA LEU A 158 -11.61 -5.20 -0.46
C LEU A 158 -12.05 -3.74 -0.43
N LEU A 159 -11.12 -2.83 -0.16
CA LEU A 159 -11.32 -1.39 -0.33
C LEU A 159 -10.28 -0.85 -1.30
N CYS A 160 -10.76 -0.12 -2.31
CA CYS A 160 -9.94 0.60 -3.26
C CYS A 160 -9.92 2.09 -2.92
N TYR A 161 -8.73 2.70 -2.98
CA TYR A 161 -8.50 4.12 -2.79
C TYR A 161 -7.70 4.68 -3.96
N GLN A 162 -8.17 5.75 -4.58
CA GLN A 162 -7.38 6.55 -5.53
C GLN A 162 -6.69 7.69 -4.77
N LEU A 163 -5.44 7.49 -4.40
CA LEU A 163 -4.67 8.40 -3.54
C LEU A 163 -3.98 9.52 -4.33
N ALA A 164 -3.73 9.36 -5.64
CA ALA A 164 -2.98 10.37 -6.41
C ALA A 164 -3.85 11.33 -7.26
N THR A 165 -5.10 11.59 -6.89
CA THR A 165 -5.97 12.54 -7.61
C THR A 165 -5.60 14.00 -7.37
N VAL A 166 -5.84 14.84 -8.39
CA VAL A 166 -5.47 16.28 -8.49
C VAL A 166 -6.10 17.18 -7.41
N ILE A 167 -7.04 16.68 -6.61
CA ILE A 167 -7.67 17.41 -5.51
C ILE A 167 -7.21 16.77 -4.18
N PRO A 168 -6.24 17.37 -3.46
CA PRO A 168 -5.68 16.82 -2.21
C PRO A 168 -6.69 16.71 -1.06
N SER A 169 -7.83 17.38 -1.17
CA SER A 169 -8.82 17.49 -0.09
C SER A 169 -9.79 16.32 0.03
N TYR A 170 -9.71 15.31 -0.85
CA TYR A 170 -10.49 14.07 -0.73
C TYR A 170 -9.72 12.90 -1.35
N PRO A 171 -9.48 11.78 -0.65
CA PRO A 171 -9.06 10.55 -1.32
C PRO A 171 -10.10 10.23 -2.39
N GLY A 172 -9.66 10.24 -3.65
CA GLY A 172 -10.54 9.98 -4.78
C GLY A 172 -11.08 8.57 -4.66
N PHE A 173 -12.39 8.43 -4.86
CA PHE A 173 -13.08 7.16 -5.08
C PHE A 173 -12.76 6.01 -4.11
N ARG A 174 -13.64 5.84 -3.11
CA ARG A 174 -13.69 4.64 -2.28
C ARG A 174 -14.68 3.66 -2.90
N GLN A 175 -14.19 2.55 -3.45
CA GLN A 175 -15.04 1.43 -3.86
C GLN A 175 -14.81 0.25 -2.93
N GLU A 176 -15.88 -0.24 -2.32
CA GLU A 176 -15.86 -1.50 -1.60
C GLU A 176 -16.27 -2.60 -2.58
N LEU A 177 -15.34 -3.47 -2.93
CA LEU A 177 -15.66 -4.66 -3.70
C LEU A 177 -16.17 -5.70 -2.71
N ARG A 178 -17.48 -5.92 -2.73
CA ARG A 178 -18.14 -7.03 -2.05
C ARG A 178 -18.67 -8.00 -3.08
N ASP A 179 -18.76 -9.27 -2.70
CA ASP A 179 -19.63 -10.23 -3.38
C ASP A 179 -21.08 -9.78 -3.11
N ASP A 180 -21.59 -8.81 -3.86
CA ASP A 180 -23.03 -8.58 -3.92
C ASP A 180 -23.63 -9.71 -4.76
N PRO A 181 -24.54 -10.52 -4.20
CA PRO A 181 -25.26 -11.49 -4.99
C PRO A 181 -26.15 -10.70 -5.95
N GLY A 182 -25.70 -10.56 -7.20
CA GLY A 182 -26.56 -10.10 -8.29
C GLY A 182 -27.85 -10.94 -8.32
N ILE A 183 -28.92 -10.34 -8.82
CA ILE A 183 -30.32 -10.80 -8.90
C ILE A 183 -30.53 -12.17 -9.61
N GLY A 184 -29.48 -12.95 -9.87
CA GLY A 184 -29.55 -14.27 -10.52
C GLY A 184 -29.39 -15.51 -9.62
N SER A 185 -28.92 -15.41 -8.37
CA SER A 185 -28.62 -16.62 -7.58
C SER A 185 -29.75 -17.01 -6.61
N LEU A 186 -30.85 -17.55 -7.14
CA LEU A 186 -31.97 -18.14 -6.37
C LEU A 186 -31.60 -19.42 -5.59
N TRP A 187 -30.31 -19.73 -5.41
CA TRP A 187 -29.80 -20.87 -4.64
C TRP A 187 -29.28 -20.48 -3.23
N GLY A 188 -29.51 -19.24 -2.80
CA GLY A 188 -28.93 -18.60 -1.61
C GLY A 188 -29.52 -19.00 -0.25
N LEU A 189 -29.71 -20.30 0.03
CA LEU A 189 -30.16 -20.77 1.35
C LEU A 189 -29.27 -21.81 2.03
N MET A 190 -28.21 -22.29 1.38
CA MET A 190 -27.20 -23.12 2.05
C MET A 190 -25.82 -22.51 1.84
N SER A 191 -25.21 -22.11 2.97
CA SER A 191 -23.95 -21.35 3.07
C SER A 191 -24.12 -19.86 2.81
N ARG A 192 -24.68 -19.13 3.79
CA ARG A 192 -24.26 -17.73 4.05
C ARG A 192 -22.80 -17.76 4.52
N GLY A 193 -21.91 -18.21 3.64
CA GLY A 193 -20.50 -18.37 3.90
C GLY A 193 -19.91 -17.00 4.11
N ARG A 194 -19.53 -16.70 5.35
CA ARG A 194 -18.69 -15.57 5.68
C ARG A 194 -17.48 -15.64 4.75
N VAL A 195 -17.28 -14.64 3.89
CA VAL A 195 -16.13 -14.60 2.98
C VAL A 195 -14.88 -14.68 3.86
N SER A 196 -14.00 -15.63 3.55
CA SER A 196 -12.79 -15.83 4.34
C SER A 196 -11.86 -14.62 4.23
N ALA A 197 -11.03 -14.39 5.24
CA ALA A 197 -10.10 -13.28 5.26
C ALA A 197 -9.28 -13.22 3.97
N VAL A 198 -8.99 -12.01 3.48
CA VAL A 198 -8.06 -11.86 2.38
C VAL A 198 -6.67 -12.26 2.86
N GLN A 199 -6.09 -13.27 2.23
CA GLN A 199 -4.74 -13.74 2.54
C GLN A 199 -3.69 -12.94 1.78
N ASP A 200 -3.90 -12.74 0.48
CA ASP A 200 -2.97 -12.03 -0.38
C ASP A 200 -3.73 -11.40 -1.55
N LEU A 201 -3.19 -10.32 -2.13
CA LEU A 201 -3.75 -9.71 -3.32
C LEU A 201 -2.67 -9.11 -4.23
N VAL A 202 -2.90 -9.18 -5.54
CA VAL A 202 -2.00 -8.59 -6.54
C VAL A 202 -2.82 -7.90 -7.63
N ILE A 203 -2.32 -6.77 -8.10
CA ILE A 203 -2.88 -6.03 -9.23
C ILE A 203 -2.00 -6.33 -10.45
N SER A 204 -2.61 -6.75 -11.55
CA SER A 204 -1.89 -7.06 -12.78
C SER A 204 -2.67 -6.62 -14.02
N MET A 205 -1.94 -6.29 -15.07
CA MET A 205 -2.52 -5.95 -16.37
C MET A 205 -2.57 -7.19 -17.25
N VAL A 206 -3.78 -7.61 -17.62
CA VAL A 206 -4.04 -8.80 -18.43
C VAL A 206 -4.86 -8.37 -19.65
N HIS A 207 -4.27 -8.50 -20.85
CA HIS A 207 -4.90 -8.09 -22.12
C HIS A 207 -5.48 -6.66 -22.10
N GLY A 208 -4.73 -5.71 -21.50
CA GLY A 208 -5.14 -4.30 -21.41
C GLY A 208 -6.19 -3.99 -20.34
N LYS A 209 -6.58 -4.97 -19.54
CA LYS A 209 -7.43 -4.78 -18.36
C LYS A 209 -6.61 -4.82 -17.09
N THR A 210 -6.88 -3.90 -16.17
CA THR A 210 -6.29 -3.96 -14.82
C THR A 210 -7.16 -4.88 -13.98
N LEU A 211 -6.61 -6.01 -13.53
CA LEU A 211 -7.32 -7.00 -12.73
C LEU A 211 -6.73 -7.07 -11.33
N VAL A 212 -7.60 -7.25 -10.34
CA VAL A 212 -7.22 -7.55 -8.95
C VAL A 212 -7.43 -9.03 -8.71
N PHE A 213 -6.36 -9.76 -8.44
CA PHE A 213 -6.40 -11.16 -8.03
C PHE A 213 -6.31 -11.22 -6.51
N VAL A 214 -7.20 -11.98 -5.88
CA VAL A 214 -7.29 -12.06 -4.42
C VAL A 214 -7.38 -13.50 -3.99
N LEU A 215 -6.41 -13.92 -3.18
CA LEU A 215 -6.41 -15.20 -2.52
C LEU A 215 -7.04 -15.03 -1.14
N HIS A 216 -8.05 -15.82 -0.83
CA HIS A 216 -8.67 -15.89 0.48
C HIS A 216 -8.06 -17.05 1.29
N THR A 217 -8.15 -16.98 2.63
CA THR A 217 -7.55 -17.99 3.51
C THR A 217 -8.24 -19.38 3.44
N ASP A 218 -9.39 -19.47 2.78
CA ASP A 218 -10.05 -20.74 2.44
C ASP A 218 -9.52 -21.36 1.13
N GLY A 219 -8.54 -20.73 0.50
CA GLY A 219 -7.92 -21.17 -0.75
C GLY A 219 -8.66 -20.70 -2.01
N ILE A 220 -9.75 -19.95 -1.88
CA ILE A 220 -10.48 -19.42 -3.04
C ILE A 220 -9.70 -18.26 -3.66
N LEU A 221 -9.38 -18.37 -4.94
CA LEU A 221 -8.87 -17.27 -5.77
C LEU A 221 -10.04 -16.58 -6.48
N ARG A 222 -10.19 -15.28 -6.25
CA ARG A 222 -11.17 -14.43 -6.94
C ARG A 222 -10.47 -13.38 -7.77
N VAL A 223 -11.14 -12.91 -8.82
CA VAL A 223 -10.62 -11.89 -9.75
C VAL A 223 -11.67 -10.83 -9.99
N TRP A 224 -11.31 -9.56 -9.86
CA TRP A 224 -12.15 -8.41 -10.17
C TRP A 224 -11.52 -7.59 -11.28
N ASP A 225 -12.35 -7.04 -12.17
CA ASP A 225 -11.92 -6.01 -13.12
C ASP A 225 -11.96 -4.65 -12.40
N PHE A 226 -10.83 -3.94 -12.43
CA PHE A 226 -10.62 -2.72 -11.67
C PHE A 226 -11.40 -1.52 -12.23
N ILE A 227 -12.01 -1.65 -13.42
CA ILE A 227 -12.69 -0.57 -14.15
C ILE A 227 -14.20 -0.82 -14.33
N SER A 228 -14.71 -2.04 -14.07
CA SER A 228 -16.11 -2.41 -14.37
C SER A 228 -17.01 -2.56 -13.14
#